data_AF-A0A516KJ95-F1
#
_entry.id   AF-A0A516KJ95-F1
#
_cell.length_a   1.000
_cell.length_b   1.000
_cell.length_c   1.000
_cell.angle_alpha   90.00
_cell.angle_beta   90.00
_cell.angle_gamma   90.00
#
_symmetry.space_group_name_H-M   'P 1'
#
loop_
_entity.id
_entity.type
_entity.pdbx_description
1 polymer ?
#
loop_
_entity_poly.entity_id
_entity_poly.type
_entity_poly.pdbx_seq_one_letter_code
_entity_poly.pdbx_strand_id
1 'polypeptide(L)'
;MLFELQIQGYKPIIAQPEKNKSFQDNPSEHYELVKKGALTQISALSLNGVFGKKVQKFANQLLKLNLTHFIASSARSSKQLQLRSAVDQIEKKHGSSIAFTLTENQSSIRWKSSGRRRTNSV
;
A
#
# COMPACT_ATOMS: atom_id res chain seq x y z
N MET A 1 7.35 -18.27 -6.82
CA MET A 1 6.05 -17.58 -6.69
C MET A 1 6.05 -16.10 -7.10
N LEU A 2 6.65 -15.14 -6.36
CA LEU A 2 6.52 -13.71 -6.72
C LEU A 2 7.16 -13.37 -8.08
N PHE A 3 8.32 -13.95 -8.34
CA PHE A 3 9.06 -13.78 -9.60
C PHE A 3 8.32 -14.38 -10.81
N GLU A 4 7.65 -15.53 -10.65
CA GLU A 4 6.85 -16.15 -11.71
C GLU A 4 5.69 -15.25 -12.15
N LEU A 5 5.00 -14.61 -11.19
CA LEU A 5 3.94 -13.65 -11.50
C LEU A 5 4.46 -12.48 -12.33
N GLN A 6 5.67 -12.01 -12.03
CA GLN A 6 6.30 -10.93 -12.78
C GLN A 6 6.69 -11.36 -14.19
N ILE A 7 7.22 -12.57 -14.38
CA ILE A 7 7.49 -13.15 -15.71
C ILE A 7 6.19 -13.22 -16.52
N GLN A 8 5.07 -13.56 -15.90
CA GLN A 8 3.76 -13.58 -16.54
C GLN A 8 3.15 -12.19 -16.78
N GLY A 9 3.89 -11.11 -16.52
CA GLY A 9 3.45 -9.72 -16.75
C GLY A 9 2.54 -9.14 -15.66
N TYR A 10 2.38 -9.83 -14.52
CA TYR A 10 1.67 -9.28 -13.37
C TYR A 10 2.59 -8.40 -12.52
N LYS A 11 2.04 -7.32 -11.96
CA LYS A 11 2.71 -6.51 -10.92
C LYS A 11 2.12 -6.86 -9.56
N PRO A 12 2.84 -7.61 -8.70
CA PRO A 12 2.29 -8.01 -7.42
C PRO A 12 2.14 -6.80 -6.49
N ILE A 13 1.08 -6.82 -5.68
CA ILE A 13 0.83 -5.83 -4.62
C ILE A 13 0.93 -6.53 -3.28
N ILE A 14 1.90 -6.13 -2.47
CA ILE A 14 2.08 -6.60 -1.09
C ILE A 14 1.15 -5.78 -0.21
N ALA A 15 0.15 -6.44 0.37
CA ALA A 15 -0.84 -5.80 1.24
C ALA A 15 -0.34 -5.72 2.68
N GLN A 16 -0.54 -4.56 3.30
CA GLN A 16 -0.23 -4.26 4.70
C GLN A 16 1.19 -4.71 5.12
N PRO A 17 2.26 -4.37 4.36
CA PRO A 17 3.62 -4.81 4.68
C PRO A 17 4.05 -4.36 6.08
N GLU A 18 3.44 -3.27 6.60
CA GLU A 18 3.73 -2.75 7.92
C GLU A 18 3.37 -3.71 9.06
N LYS A 19 2.50 -4.69 8.82
CA LYS A 19 2.09 -5.72 9.80
C LYS A 19 2.93 -6.99 9.72
N ASN A 20 3.73 -7.15 8.67
CA ASN A 20 4.59 -8.31 8.52
C ASN A 20 5.79 -8.20 9.48
N LYS A 21 5.90 -9.15 10.40
CA LYS A 21 6.96 -9.15 11.41
C LYS A 21 8.35 -9.27 10.79
N SER A 22 8.53 -10.10 9.74
CA SER A 22 9.81 -10.22 9.04
C SER A 22 10.24 -8.90 8.42
N PHE A 23 9.33 -8.13 7.84
CA PHE A 23 9.66 -6.80 7.32
C PHE A 23 9.94 -5.77 8.42
N GLN A 24 9.27 -5.85 9.56
CA GLN A 24 9.57 -5.00 10.71
C GLN A 24 10.94 -5.29 11.31
N ASP A 25 11.32 -6.57 11.38
CA ASP A 25 12.57 -7.02 11.99
C ASP A 25 13.74 -6.89 10.99
N ASN A 26 13.49 -7.05 9.69
CA ASN A 26 14.45 -6.86 8.60
C ASN A 26 13.85 -6.04 7.42
N PRO A 27 13.83 -4.69 7.50
CA PRO A 27 13.27 -3.82 6.46
C PRO A 27 13.90 -3.97 5.07
N SER A 28 15.13 -4.49 4.99
CA SER A 28 15.85 -4.71 3.72
C SER A 28 15.13 -5.70 2.81
N GLU A 29 14.46 -6.71 3.37
CA GLU A 29 13.66 -7.66 2.57
C GLU A 29 12.53 -6.96 1.82
N HIS A 30 11.82 -6.07 2.51
CA HIS A 30 10.76 -5.28 1.90
C HIS A 30 11.31 -4.36 0.80
N TYR A 31 12.44 -3.70 1.06
CA TYR A 31 13.10 -2.85 0.08
C TYR A 31 13.46 -3.60 -1.20
N GLU A 32 14.05 -4.79 -1.09
CA GLU A 32 14.43 -5.60 -2.24
C GLU A 32 13.22 -6.04 -3.08
N LEU A 33 12.09 -6.34 -2.45
CA LEU A 33 10.86 -6.67 -3.17
C LEU A 33 10.32 -5.47 -3.96
N VAL A 34 10.31 -4.28 -3.34
CA VAL A 34 9.89 -3.04 -4.00
C VAL A 34 10.83 -2.70 -5.17
N LYS A 35 12.14 -2.80 -4.95
CA LYS A 35 13.17 -2.57 -5.97
C LYS A 35 13.03 -3.53 -7.16
N LYS A 36 12.60 -4.76 -6.92
CA LYS A 36 12.28 -5.75 -7.97
C LYS A 36 10.95 -5.50 -8.67
N GLY A 37 10.22 -4.43 -8.34
CA GLY A 37 9.00 -4.01 -9.02
C GLY A 37 7.70 -4.48 -8.35
N ALA A 38 7.76 -4.99 -7.11
CA ALA A 38 6.55 -5.19 -6.32
C ALA A 38 6.01 -3.84 -5.83
N LEU A 39 4.68 -3.69 -5.86
CA LEU A 39 4.00 -2.55 -5.28
C LEU A 39 3.54 -2.90 -3.87
N THR A 40 3.18 -1.89 -3.10
CA THR A 40 2.90 -2.02 -1.66
C THR A 40 1.73 -1.14 -1.26
N GLN A 41 0.87 -1.64 -0.38
CA GLN A 41 -0.31 -0.94 0.09
C GLN A 41 -0.36 -0.96 1.61
N ILE A 42 -0.33 0.22 2.26
CA ILE A 42 -0.42 0.32 3.72
C ILE A 42 -1.84 0.62 4.20
N SER A 43 -2.14 0.24 5.44
CA SER A 43 -3.44 0.49 6.06
C SER A 43 -3.57 1.87 6.70
N ALA A 44 -4.71 2.53 6.48
CA ALA A 44 -5.10 3.71 7.24
C ALA A 44 -5.18 3.44 8.76
N LEU A 45 -5.67 2.26 9.16
CA LEU A 45 -5.74 1.86 10.57
C LEU A 45 -4.35 1.69 11.20
N SER A 46 -3.37 1.22 10.42
CA SER A 46 -1.97 1.13 10.86
C SER A 46 -1.38 2.52 11.14
N LEU A 47 -1.63 3.50 10.25
CA LEU A 47 -1.17 4.88 10.43
C LEU A 47 -1.80 5.55 11.65
N ASN A 48 -3.07 5.25 11.92
CA ASN A 48 -3.79 5.77 13.08
C ASN A 48 -3.45 5.03 14.39
N GLY A 49 -2.57 4.02 14.34
CA GLY A 49 -2.06 3.34 15.53
C GLY A 49 -2.96 2.23 16.07
N VAL A 50 -4.01 1.82 15.35
CA VAL A 50 -4.96 0.78 15.78
C VAL A 50 -4.28 -0.57 16.04
N PHE A 51 -3.22 -0.88 15.28
CA PHE A 51 -2.45 -2.12 15.44
C PHE A 51 -1.20 -1.97 16.31
N GLY A 52 -1.11 -0.88 17.08
CA GLY A 52 -0.02 -0.61 18.03
C GLY A 52 1.13 0.23 17.46
N LYS A 53 1.96 0.73 18.38
CA LYS A 53 3.02 1.71 18.08
C LYS A 53 4.10 1.18 17.13
N LYS A 54 4.47 -0.11 17.22
CA LYS A 54 5.50 -0.72 16.34
C LYS A 54 5.05 -0.70 14.88
N VAL A 55 3.82 -1.14 14.61
CA VAL A 55 3.21 -1.12 13.27
C VAL A 55 3.08 0.31 12.75
N GLN A 56 2.60 1.23 13.58
CA GLN A 56 2.48 2.64 13.22
C GLN A 56 3.82 3.26 12.84
N LYS A 57 4.87 3.02 13.64
CA LYS A 57 6.23 3.53 13.38
C LYS A 57 6.74 3.00 12.05
N PHE A 58 6.59 1.69 11.80
CA PHE A 58 7.04 1.09 10.56
C PHE A 58 6.25 1.59 9.34
N ALA A 59 4.93 1.75 9.45
CA ALA A 59 4.10 2.36 8.39
C ALA A 59 4.60 3.77 8.01
N ASN A 60 4.93 4.60 9.00
CA ASN A 60 5.49 5.93 8.76
C ASN A 60 6.90 5.87 8.14
N GLN A 61 7.72 4.87 8.50
CA GLN A 61 9.03 4.65 7.89
C GLN A 61 8.89 4.28 6.40
N LEU A 62 7.94 3.41 6.05
CA LEU A 62 7.68 3.03 4.66
C LEU A 62 7.24 4.23 3.80
N LEU A 63 6.43 5.14 4.37
CA LEU A 63 6.05 6.40 3.72
C LEU A 63 7.27 7.31 3.51
N LYS A 64 8.07 7.53 4.56
CA LYS A 64 9.24 8.41 4.50
C LYS A 64 10.28 7.96 3.47
N LEU A 65 10.40 6.65 3.26
CA LEU A 65 11.33 6.06 2.31
C LEU A 65 10.74 5.89 0.89
N ASN A 66 9.53 6.38 0.63
CA ASN A 66 8.81 6.20 -0.64
C ASN A 66 8.66 4.72 -1.05
N LEU A 67 8.54 3.81 -0.07
CA LEU A 67 8.38 2.36 -0.30
C LEU A 67 6.91 1.93 -0.25
N THR A 68 5.98 2.88 -0.35
CA THR A 68 4.53 2.65 -0.33
C THR A 68 3.89 3.27 -1.57
N HIS A 69 2.99 2.54 -2.22
CA HIS A 69 2.37 2.96 -3.47
C HIS A 69 0.88 3.27 -3.33
N PHE A 70 0.21 2.65 -2.35
CA PHE A 70 -1.23 2.82 -2.12
C PHE A 70 -1.56 2.93 -0.62
N ILE A 71 -2.70 3.55 -0.32
CA ILE A 71 -3.32 3.55 1.01
C ILE A 71 -4.76 3.04 0.94
N ALA A 72 -5.13 2.12 1.83
CA ALA A 72 -6.50 1.62 1.91
C ALA A 72 -7.04 1.62 3.34
N SER A 73 -8.36 1.81 3.48
CA SER A 73 -9.00 1.90 4.80
C SER A 73 -8.79 0.63 5.63
N SER A 74 -8.75 -0.54 4.99
CA SER A 74 -8.64 -1.86 5.67
C SER A 74 -9.71 -2.13 6.74
N ALA A 75 -10.75 -1.30 6.78
CA ALA A 75 -11.81 -1.36 7.76
C ALA A 75 -12.75 -2.52 7.44
N ARG A 76 -13.15 -3.28 8.46
CA ARG A 76 -14.15 -4.35 8.31
C ARG A 76 -15.57 -3.88 8.58
N SER A 77 -15.72 -2.65 9.06
CA SER A 77 -17.01 -2.01 9.35
C SER A 77 -16.99 -0.53 8.96
N SER A 78 -18.17 0.05 8.68
CA SER A 78 -18.33 1.47 8.34
C SER A 78 -17.87 2.41 9.45
N LYS A 79 -17.94 1.99 10.72
CA LYS A 79 -17.45 2.77 11.87
C LYS A 79 -15.92 2.92 11.90
N GLN A 80 -15.19 2.02 11.22
CA GLN A 80 -13.73 2.01 11.16
C GLN A 80 -13.18 2.69 9.89
N LEU A 81 -14.05 3.30 9.07
CA LEU A 81 -13.62 4.00 7.87
C LEU A 81 -12.85 5.27 8.27
N GLN A 82 -11.52 5.14 8.38
CA GLN A 82 -10.63 6.21 8.81
C GLN A 82 -9.70 6.70 7.70
N LEU A 83 -10.10 6.49 6.44
CA LEU A 83 -9.26 6.86 5.30
C LEU A 83 -8.96 8.36 5.26
N ARG A 84 -9.96 9.22 5.47
CA ARG A 84 -9.79 10.68 5.50
C ARG A 84 -8.81 11.12 6.58
N SER A 85 -9.00 10.63 7.81
CA SER A 85 -8.09 10.93 8.92
C SER A 85 -6.65 10.48 8.65
N ALA A 86 -6.46 9.32 8.01
CA ALA A 86 -5.12 8.85 7.66
C ALA A 86 -4.48 9.71 6.56
N VAL A 87 -5.24 10.14 5.55
CA VAL A 87 -4.77 11.09 4.52
C VAL A 87 -4.35 12.40 5.17
N ASP A 88 -5.18 12.98 6.04
CA ASP A 88 -4.84 14.22 6.76
C ASP A 88 -3.55 14.08 7.59
N GLN A 89 -3.33 12.90 8.20
CA GLN A 89 -2.09 12.62 8.94
C GLN A 89 -0.86 12.52 8.02
N ILE A 90 -1.03 11.93 6.83
CA ILE A 90 0.05 11.87 5.83
C ILE A 90 0.40 13.27 5.36
N GLU A 91 -0.59 14.09 5.01
CA GLU A 91 -0.36 15.47 4.59
C GLU A 91 0.41 16.27 5.64
N LYS A 92 0.01 16.15 6.91
CA LYS A 92 0.66 16.87 8.02
C LYS A 92 2.10 16.40 8.30
N LYS A 93 2.39 15.09 8.17
CA LYS A 93 3.68 14.51 8.59
C LYS A 93 4.68 14.32 7.44
N HIS A 94 4.18 14.01 6.25
CA HIS A 94 4.98 13.62 5.08
C HIS A 94 4.75 14.56 3.89
N GLY A 95 3.79 15.48 3.99
CA GLY A 95 3.49 16.48 2.97
C GLY A 95 2.39 16.04 2.01
N SER A 96 1.72 17.03 1.40
CA SER A 96 0.59 16.81 0.50
C SER A 96 0.93 16.06 -0.77
N SER A 97 2.18 16.15 -1.25
CA SER A 97 2.62 15.43 -2.45
C SER A 97 2.52 13.91 -2.28
N ILE A 98 2.98 13.37 -1.14
CA ILE A 98 2.91 11.93 -0.87
C ILE A 98 1.45 11.48 -0.75
N ALA A 99 0.61 12.23 -0.02
CA ALA A 99 -0.81 11.93 0.09
C ALA A 99 -1.50 11.86 -1.28
N PHE A 100 -1.25 12.87 -2.13
CA PHE A 100 -1.77 12.94 -3.48
C PHE A 100 -1.32 11.77 -4.36
N THR A 101 -0.02 11.43 -4.35
CA THR A 101 0.51 10.30 -5.14
C THR A 101 -0.17 8.98 -4.75
N LEU A 102 -0.34 8.72 -3.45
CA LEU A 102 -0.98 7.48 -2.99
C LEU A 102 -2.45 7.38 -3.41
N THR A 103 -3.18 8.50 -3.43
CA THR A 103 -4.58 8.55 -3.86
C THR A 103 -4.71 8.45 -5.38
N GLU A 104 -3.86 9.13 -6.15
CA GLU A 104 -3.87 9.08 -7.62
C GLU A 104 -3.53 7.67 -8.14
N ASN A 105 -2.55 7.02 -7.54
CA ASN A 105 -2.19 5.65 -7.88
C ASN A 105 -3.40 4.71 -7.77
N GLN A 106 -4.27 4.92 -6.77
CA GLN A 106 -5.48 4.12 -6.59
C GLN A 106 -6.51 4.30 -7.72
N SER A 107 -6.57 5.50 -8.31
CA SER A 107 -7.39 5.76 -9.50
C SER A 107 -6.83 5.04 -10.74
N SER A 108 -5.51 5.02 -10.89
CA SER A 108 -4.84 4.38 -12.04
C SER A 108 -5.09 2.87 -12.14
N ILE A 109 -5.19 2.17 -11.01
CA ILE A 109 -5.43 0.72 -10.99
C ILE A 109 -6.92 0.38 -11.15
N ARG A 110 -7.83 1.24 -10.68
CA ARG A 110 -9.28 1.08 -10.84
C ARG A 110 -9.69 1.09 -12.31
N TRP A 111 -9.03 1.93 -13.13
CA TRP A 111 -9.30 2.00 -14.57
C TRP A 111 -8.90 0.72 -15.32
N LYS A 112 -7.74 0.15 -14.96
CA LYS A 112 -7.24 -1.07 -15.61
C LYS A 112 -8.07 -2.30 -15.28
N SER A 113 -8.75 -2.35 -14.13
CA SER A 113 -9.65 -3.45 -13.76
C SER A 113 -11.04 -3.33 -14.39
N SER A 114 -11.52 -2.12 -14.70
CA SER A 114 -12.80 -1.92 -15.43
C SER A 114 -12.71 -2.19 -16.94
N GLY A 115 -11.51 -2.19 -17.54
CA GLY A 115 -11.30 -2.38 -18.98
C GLY A 115 -11.04 -3.81 -19.46
N ARG A 116 -10.91 -4.81 -18.56
CA ARG A 116 -10.57 -6.22 -18.91
C ARG A 116 -11.77 -7.18 -18.94
N ARG A 117 -12.94 -6.72 -19.39
CA ARG A 117 -14.01 -7.60 -19.90
C ARG A 117 -14.15 -7.44 -21.41
N ARG A 118 -13.14 -7.91 -22.14
CA ARG A 118 -13.31 -8.38 -23.51
C ARG A 118 -12.75 -9.79 -23.54
N THR A 119 -13.59 -10.75 -23.15
CA THR A 119 -13.39 -12.13 -23.56
C THR A 119 -13.75 -12.19 -25.03
N ASN A 120 -12.76 -12.49 -25.88
CA ASN A 120 -13.01 -12.97 -27.22
C ASN A 120 -13.89 -14.21 -27.12
N SER A 121 -15.11 -14.12 -27.65
CA SER A 121 -15.83 -15.30 -28.11
C SER A 121 -15.30 -15.60 -29.51
N VAL A 122 -14.67 -16.76 -29.66
CA VAL A 122 -14.43 -17.39 -30.96
C VAL A 122 -15.78 -17.91 -31.49
#